data_AF-A0A7W1CR74-F1
#
_entry.id   AF-A0A7W1CR74-F1
#
_cell.length_a   1.000
_cell.length_b   1.000
_cell.length_c   1.000
_cell.angle_alpha   90.00
_cell.angle_beta   90.00
_cell.angle_gamma   90.00
#
_symmetry.space_group_name_H-M   'P 1'
#
loop_
_entity.id
_entity.type
_entity.pdbx_description
1 polymer ?
#
loop_
_entity_poly.entity_id
_entity_poly.type
_entity_poly.pdbx_seq_one_letter_code
_entity_poly.pdbx_strand_id
1 'polypeptide(L)'
;SGPSQNVSSAPWSVTWPESEPDFRREPIPEMVETLLRYNEGGAATWRSADDRRWMMYSFRWLPGRTAALFVKNHRPDICLPASGLTMEQQSGVHLVAVNGAKLPIRSYRFDDSGRPLHIYYCYWDGRSSYVDDAAAAAEDWTARGRLRAAWQGKRELGARMLELAVWGHEDDAEARAALERELAKIVR
;
A
#
# COMPACT_ATOMS: atom_id res chain seq x y z
N SER A 1 -1.53 36.00 -2.31
CA SER A 1 -1.65 34.89 -1.35
C SER A 1 -2.88 34.09 -1.69
N GLY A 2 -2.73 32.97 -2.40
CA GLY A 2 -3.86 32.09 -2.75
C GLY A 2 -4.31 31.28 -1.53
N PRO A 3 -5.58 30.84 -1.46
CA PRO A 3 -6.05 30.05 -0.34
C PRO A 3 -5.33 28.68 -0.37
N SER A 4 -4.57 28.40 0.69
CA SER A 4 -4.06 27.06 0.96
C SER A 4 -5.25 26.13 1.11
N GLN A 5 -5.56 25.36 0.06
CA GLN A 5 -6.56 24.31 0.17
C GLN A 5 -6.04 23.30 1.18
N ASN A 6 -6.74 23.22 2.32
CA ASN A 6 -6.60 22.12 3.26
C ASN A 6 -7.01 20.83 2.54
N VAL A 7 -6.05 20.15 1.92
CA VAL A 7 -6.25 18.80 1.42
C VAL A 7 -6.26 17.89 2.64
N SER A 8 -7.44 17.64 3.20
CA SER A 8 -7.63 16.56 4.16
C SER A 8 -7.21 15.25 3.51
N SER A 9 -6.51 14.37 4.22
CA SER A 9 -6.34 12.97 3.82
C SER A 9 -7.71 12.28 3.93
N ALA A 10 -8.57 12.54 2.95
CA ALA A 10 -9.88 11.93 2.86
C ALA A 10 -9.70 10.40 2.84
N PRO A 11 -10.61 9.65 3.49
CA PRO A 11 -10.51 8.21 3.54
C PRO A 11 -10.73 7.63 2.13
N TRP A 12 -9.65 7.27 1.42
CA TRP A 12 -9.66 6.65 0.09
C TRP A 12 -10.06 5.17 0.10
N SER A 13 -10.85 4.74 -0.87
CA SER A 13 -11.28 3.34 -1.03
C SER A 13 -10.73 2.72 -2.32
N VAL A 14 -10.81 1.39 -2.41
CA VAL A 14 -10.37 0.64 -3.58
C VAL A 14 -11.58 0.00 -4.24
N THR A 15 -11.70 0.22 -5.54
CA THR A 15 -12.59 -0.52 -6.44
C THR A 15 -11.76 -1.57 -7.15
N TRP A 16 -12.24 -2.81 -7.16
CA TRP A 16 -11.55 -3.91 -7.81
C TRP A 16 -11.63 -3.76 -9.34
N PRO A 17 -10.54 -4.00 -10.08
CA PRO A 17 -10.51 -3.84 -11.53
C PRO A 17 -11.17 -5.02 -12.26
N GLU A 18 -12.44 -5.28 -11.98
CA GLU A 18 -13.17 -6.48 -12.47
C GLU A 18 -13.36 -6.51 -14.00
N SER A 19 -13.19 -5.38 -14.67
CA SER A 19 -13.24 -5.25 -16.13
C SER A 19 -11.90 -5.45 -16.83
N GLU A 20 -10.79 -5.59 -16.09
CA GLU A 20 -9.47 -5.82 -16.69
C GLU A 20 -9.34 -7.27 -17.19
N PRO A 21 -8.57 -7.50 -18.26
CA PRO A 21 -8.26 -8.84 -18.74
C PRO A 21 -7.69 -9.75 -17.65
N ASP A 22 -8.06 -11.03 -17.69
CA ASP A 22 -7.62 -12.06 -16.75
C ASP A 22 -7.87 -11.72 -15.27
N PHE A 23 -8.81 -10.81 -14.97
CA PHE A 23 -9.15 -10.49 -13.60
C PHE A 23 -9.63 -11.73 -12.85
N ARG A 24 -9.01 -11.97 -11.70
CA ARG A 24 -9.40 -13.05 -10.80
C ARG A 24 -9.13 -12.68 -9.34
N ARG A 25 -10.08 -13.01 -8.47
CA ARG A 25 -9.86 -13.01 -7.02
C ARG A 25 -8.94 -14.14 -6.60
N GLU A 26 -8.00 -13.83 -5.73
CA GLU A 26 -7.15 -14.85 -5.11
C GLU A 26 -7.61 -15.13 -3.69
N PRO A 27 -7.70 -16.41 -3.28
CA PRO A 27 -8.03 -16.76 -1.91
C PRO A 27 -6.91 -16.28 -0.98
N ILE A 28 -7.28 -15.66 0.13
CA ILE A 28 -6.35 -15.40 1.22
C ILE A 28 -6.27 -16.68 2.06
N PRO A 29 -5.08 -17.23 2.31
CA PRO A 29 -4.96 -18.41 3.17
C PRO A 29 -5.54 -18.14 4.57
N GLU A 30 -6.27 -19.10 5.14
CA GLU A 30 -6.96 -18.96 6.44
C GLU A 30 -6.02 -18.49 7.58
N MET A 31 -4.76 -18.96 7.55
CA MET A 31 -3.74 -18.52 8.49
C MET A 31 -3.46 -17.01 8.39
N VAL A 32 -3.42 -16.47 7.17
CA VAL A 32 -3.21 -15.04 6.91
C VAL A 32 -4.45 -14.24 7.33
N GLU A 33 -5.66 -14.72 7.06
CA GLU A 33 -6.90 -14.08 7.53
C GLU A 33 -6.96 -14.01 9.06
N THR A 34 -6.61 -15.12 9.73
CA THR A 34 -6.57 -15.23 11.19
C THR A 34 -5.55 -14.29 11.82
N LEU A 35 -4.44 -14.06 11.13
CA LEU A 35 -3.37 -13.18 11.57
C LEU A 35 -3.71 -11.70 11.33
N LEU A 36 -4.17 -11.36 10.13
CA LEU A 36 -4.43 -9.99 9.72
C LEU A 36 -5.74 -9.43 10.26
N ARG A 37 -6.77 -10.27 10.47
CA ARG A 37 -8.08 -9.91 11.05
C ARG A 37 -8.67 -8.61 10.49
N TYR A 38 -8.58 -8.44 9.17
CA TYR A 38 -9.20 -7.32 8.48
C TYR A 38 -10.73 -7.44 8.52
N ASN A 39 -11.43 -6.31 8.33
CA ASN A 39 -12.88 -6.26 8.25
C ASN A 39 -13.37 -6.42 6.80
N GLU A 40 -12.69 -5.76 5.87
CA GLU A 40 -13.01 -5.76 4.44
C GLU A 40 -11.69 -5.90 3.68
N GLY A 41 -11.67 -6.69 2.61
CA GLY A 41 -10.47 -6.82 1.80
C GLY A 41 -10.33 -8.15 1.08
N GLY A 42 -9.15 -8.36 0.50
CA GLY A 42 -8.79 -9.58 -0.18
C GLY A 42 -7.62 -9.38 -1.13
N ALA A 43 -7.47 -10.31 -2.07
CA ALA A 43 -6.48 -10.25 -3.12
C ALA A 43 -7.10 -10.45 -4.51
N ALA A 44 -6.44 -9.91 -5.54
CA ALA A 44 -6.79 -10.16 -6.92
C ALA A 44 -5.55 -10.08 -7.83
N THR A 45 -5.61 -10.75 -8.97
CA THR A 45 -4.66 -10.61 -10.09
C THR A 45 -5.41 -10.20 -11.36
N TRP A 46 -4.72 -9.50 -12.26
CA TRP A 46 -5.21 -9.14 -13.59
C TRP A 46 -4.04 -8.86 -14.53
N ARG A 47 -4.34 -8.61 -15.81
CA ARG A 47 -3.40 -8.03 -16.76
C ARG A 47 -3.82 -6.61 -17.12
N SER A 48 -2.87 -5.68 -17.13
CA SER A 48 -3.09 -4.31 -17.59
C SER A 48 -3.01 -4.21 -19.12
N ALA A 49 -3.37 -3.05 -19.66
CA ALA A 49 -3.38 -2.78 -21.11
C ALA A 49 -2.01 -2.91 -21.81
N ASP A 50 -0.91 -2.77 -21.07
CA ASP A 50 0.47 -3.02 -21.53
C ASP A 50 0.91 -4.49 -21.33
N ASP A 51 -0.06 -5.37 -21.13
CA ASP A 51 0.11 -6.82 -21.01
C ASP A 51 0.94 -7.23 -19.77
N ARG A 52 1.07 -6.35 -18.76
CA ARG A 52 1.77 -6.66 -17.51
C ARG A 52 0.85 -7.35 -16.53
N ARG A 53 1.38 -8.33 -15.80
CA ARG A 53 0.65 -9.00 -14.71
C ARG A 53 0.69 -8.14 -13.47
N TRP A 54 -0.48 -7.90 -12.90
CA TRP A 54 -0.65 -7.22 -11.63
C TRP A 54 -1.21 -8.16 -10.56
N MET A 55 -0.85 -7.87 -9.32
CA MET A 55 -1.47 -8.44 -8.13
C MET A 55 -1.74 -7.31 -7.14
N MET A 56 -2.88 -7.37 -6.46
CA MET A 56 -3.26 -6.41 -5.44
C MET A 56 -3.71 -7.12 -4.18
N TYR A 57 -3.26 -6.59 -3.04
CA TYR A 57 -3.87 -6.83 -1.74
C TYR A 57 -4.47 -5.52 -1.25
N SER A 58 -5.71 -5.56 -0.80
CA SER A 58 -6.36 -4.40 -0.18
C SER A 58 -7.09 -4.84 1.06
N PHE A 59 -6.82 -4.17 2.18
CA PHE A 59 -7.40 -4.50 3.46
C PHE A 59 -7.78 -3.25 4.24
N ARG A 60 -8.89 -3.35 4.98
CA ARG A 60 -9.40 -2.30 5.84
C ARG A 60 -9.74 -2.84 7.22
N TRP A 61 -9.38 -2.06 8.23
CA TRP A 61 -9.72 -2.27 9.63
C TRP A 61 -10.58 -1.11 10.11
N LEU A 62 -11.71 -1.44 10.76
CA LEU A 62 -12.54 -0.46 11.45
C LEU A 62 -11.86 -0.01 12.76
N PRO A 63 -12.22 1.16 13.32
CA PRO A 63 -11.73 1.64 14.61
C PRO A 63 -11.81 0.57 15.72
N GLY A 64 -10.81 0.54 16.61
CA GLY A 64 -10.79 -0.34 17.78
C GLY A 64 -10.18 -1.73 17.56
N ARG A 65 -9.59 -2.01 16.39
CA ARG A 65 -8.86 -3.27 16.13
C ARG A 65 -7.34 -3.07 16.26
N THR A 66 -6.71 -3.85 17.14
CA THR A 66 -5.23 -3.91 17.27
C THR A 66 -4.55 -4.61 16.09
N ALA A 67 -5.31 -5.32 15.24
CA ALA A 67 -4.80 -6.09 14.12
C ALA A 67 -4.05 -5.22 13.08
N ALA A 68 -4.46 -3.95 12.92
CA ALA A 68 -3.75 -2.98 12.09
C ALA A 68 -2.29 -2.73 12.55
N LEU A 69 -1.95 -3.04 13.81
CA LEU A 69 -0.58 -2.98 14.33
C LEU A 69 0.29 -4.13 13.82
N PHE A 70 -0.30 -5.28 13.50
CA PHE A 70 0.43 -6.45 12.98
C PHE A 70 0.78 -6.31 11.50
N VAL A 71 -0.04 -5.59 10.74
CA VAL A 71 0.25 -5.23 9.34
C VAL A 71 1.53 -4.40 9.23
N LYS A 72 1.78 -3.50 10.19
CA LYS A 72 3.04 -2.74 10.27
C LYS A 72 4.28 -3.63 10.41
N ASN A 73 4.11 -4.88 10.86
CA ASN A 73 5.17 -5.88 10.98
C ASN A 73 5.20 -6.90 9.81
N HIS A 74 4.21 -6.86 8.90
CA HIS A 74 4.13 -7.67 7.68
C HIS A 74 4.41 -6.79 6.46
N ARG A 75 5.58 -6.17 6.45
CA ARG A 75 6.00 -5.32 5.35
C ARG A 75 6.65 -6.16 4.23
N PRO A 76 6.60 -5.71 2.97
CA PRO A 76 7.27 -6.38 1.85
C PRO A 76 8.75 -6.70 2.13
N ASP A 77 9.48 -5.79 2.76
CA ASP A 77 10.90 -6.00 3.13
C ASP A 77 11.15 -7.14 4.13
N ILE A 78 10.10 -7.63 4.79
CA ILE A 78 10.18 -8.71 5.79
C ILE A 78 9.59 -10.00 5.22
N CYS A 79 8.37 -9.95 4.68
CA CYS A 79 7.63 -11.15 4.29
C CYS A 79 8.13 -11.76 2.97
N LEU A 80 8.56 -10.94 2.01
CA LEU A 80 8.93 -11.43 0.68
C LEU A 80 10.32 -12.06 0.64
N PRO A 81 11.32 -11.54 1.37
CA PRO A 81 12.55 -12.30 1.57
C PRO A 81 12.32 -13.64 2.26
N ALA A 82 11.38 -13.69 3.22
CA ALA A 82 11.00 -14.94 3.87
C ALA A 82 10.31 -15.95 2.92
N SER A 83 9.69 -15.47 1.82
CA SER A 83 9.17 -16.33 0.75
C SER A 83 10.21 -16.67 -0.34
N GLY A 84 11.46 -16.24 -0.17
CA GLY A 84 12.57 -16.56 -1.07
C GLY A 84 12.88 -15.50 -2.15
N LEU A 85 12.22 -14.34 -2.13
CA LEU A 85 12.52 -13.25 -3.06
C LEU A 85 13.76 -12.47 -2.62
N THR A 86 14.57 -12.02 -3.56
CA THR A 86 15.75 -11.20 -3.25
C THR A 86 15.42 -9.73 -3.46
N MET A 87 15.48 -8.92 -2.40
CA MET A 87 15.28 -7.47 -2.51
C MET A 87 16.52 -6.83 -3.13
N GLU A 88 16.34 -6.16 -4.26
CA GLU A 88 17.42 -5.44 -4.95
C GLU A 88 17.47 -3.97 -4.53
N GLN A 89 16.30 -3.36 -4.36
CA GLN A 89 16.19 -1.94 -4.07
C GLN A 89 15.00 -1.66 -3.17
N GLN A 90 15.17 -0.73 -2.23
CA GLN A 90 14.09 -0.10 -1.50
C GLN A 90 14.17 1.41 -1.72
N SER A 91 13.12 1.99 -2.29
CA SER A 91 13.01 3.45 -2.41
C SER A 91 12.33 4.05 -1.17
N GLY A 92 12.53 5.34 -0.94
CA GLY A 92 11.85 6.08 0.11
C GLY A 92 10.32 6.10 -0.05
N VAL A 93 9.62 6.66 0.94
CA VAL A 93 8.19 6.94 0.81
C VAL A 93 8.02 8.18 -0.06
N HIS A 94 7.08 8.12 -1.01
CA HIS A 94 6.68 9.26 -1.82
C HIS A 94 5.17 9.36 -1.87
N LEU A 95 4.64 10.56 -2.01
CA LEU A 95 3.21 10.80 -2.11
C LEU A 95 2.74 10.68 -3.57
N VAL A 96 1.75 9.84 -3.80
CA VAL A 96 1.00 9.78 -5.06
C VAL A 96 -0.36 10.42 -4.85
N ALA A 97 -0.65 11.48 -5.61
CA ALA A 97 -1.93 12.15 -5.58
C ALA A 97 -2.81 11.63 -6.72
N VAL A 98 -3.96 11.04 -6.38
CA VAL A 98 -4.86 10.41 -7.36
C VAL A 98 -6.31 10.54 -6.91
N ASN A 99 -7.21 10.94 -7.80
CA ASN A 99 -8.65 11.07 -7.54
C ASN A 99 -9.00 11.84 -6.24
N GLY A 100 -8.19 12.84 -5.88
CA GLY A 100 -8.37 13.62 -4.65
C GLY A 100 -7.79 13.00 -3.37
N ALA A 101 -7.28 11.77 -3.44
CA ALA A 101 -6.53 11.11 -2.37
C ALA A 101 -5.03 11.37 -2.47
N LYS A 102 -4.33 11.34 -1.33
CA LYS A 102 -2.86 11.34 -1.25
C LYS A 102 -2.40 10.05 -0.57
N LEU A 103 -1.68 9.21 -1.31
CA LEU A 103 -1.22 7.91 -0.85
C LEU A 103 0.29 7.94 -0.57
N PRO A 104 0.73 7.67 0.66
CA PRO A 104 2.14 7.45 0.97
C PRO A 104 2.60 6.07 0.44
N ILE A 105 3.21 6.05 -0.73
CA ILE A 105 3.70 4.82 -1.35
C ILE A 105 5.15 4.61 -0.97
N ARG A 106 5.45 3.44 -0.42
CA ARG A 106 6.80 2.90 -0.33
C ARG A 106 7.01 1.92 -1.46
N SER A 107 8.11 2.07 -2.19
CA SER A 107 8.46 1.20 -3.32
C SER A 107 9.59 0.25 -2.97
N TYR A 108 9.50 -0.94 -3.54
CA TYR A 108 10.51 -1.98 -3.48
C TYR A 108 10.67 -2.59 -4.86
N ARG A 109 11.89 -3.03 -5.16
CA ARG A 109 12.19 -3.89 -6.29
C ARG A 109 12.83 -5.19 -5.82
N PHE A 110 12.28 -6.29 -6.29
CA PHE A 110 12.75 -7.64 -6.03
C PHE A 110 13.11 -8.33 -7.34
N ASP A 111 14.03 -9.29 -7.26
CA ASP A 111 14.20 -10.32 -8.28
C ASP A 111 13.30 -11.51 -7.95
N ASP A 112 12.46 -11.88 -8.93
CA ASP A 112 11.66 -13.10 -8.93
C ASP A 112 12.15 -14.02 -10.06
N SER A 113 13.19 -14.81 -9.78
CA SER A 113 13.77 -15.77 -10.72
C SER A 113 14.24 -15.14 -12.03
N GLY A 114 14.95 -14.00 -11.95
CA GLY A 114 15.43 -13.24 -13.10
C GLY A 114 14.38 -12.30 -13.72
N ARG A 115 13.23 -12.12 -13.07
CA ARG A 115 12.19 -11.17 -13.51
C ARG A 115 12.02 -10.07 -12.46
N PRO A 116 12.13 -8.79 -12.87
CA PRO A 116 11.86 -7.69 -11.96
C PRO A 116 10.43 -7.70 -11.44
N LEU A 117 10.29 -7.58 -10.13
CA LEU A 117 9.05 -7.44 -9.41
C LEU A 117 9.05 -6.13 -8.62
N HIS A 118 8.19 -5.20 -9.02
CA HIS A 118 8.00 -3.94 -8.33
C HIS A 118 6.82 -4.03 -7.38
N ILE A 119 7.01 -3.56 -6.15
CA ILE A 119 6.00 -3.62 -5.11
C ILE A 119 5.80 -2.26 -4.49
N TYR A 120 4.55 -1.86 -4.41
CA TYR A 120 4.11 -0.56 -3.95
C TYR A 120 3.19 -0.74 -2.77
N TYR A 121 3.66 -0.30 -1.60
CA TYR A 121 2.97 -0.49 -0.34
C TYR A 121 2.49 0.86 0.22
N CYS A 122 1.19 0.95 0.42
CA CYS A 122 0.52 2.08 1.06
C CYS A 122 -0.12 1.62 2.37
N TYR A 123 0.16 2.34 3.45
CA TYR A 123 -0.57 2.18 4.71
C TYR A 123 -1.08 3.54 5.18
N TRP A 124 -2.31 3.55 5.67
CA TRP A 124 -2.94 4.74 6.22
C TRP A 124 -3.76 4.37 7.46
N ASP A 125 -3.60 5.09 8.58
CA ASP A 125 -4.35 4.84 9.84
C ASP A 125 -5.18 6.05 10.32
N GLY A 126 -5.41 7.01 9.42
CA GLY A 126 -6.14 8.25 9.71
C GLY A 126 -5.46 9.20 10.71
N ARG A 127 -4.34 8.79 11.33
CA ARG A 127 -3.48 9.66 12.14
C ARG A 127 -2.38 10.28 11.29
N SER A 128 -1.96 9.57 10.25
CA SER A 128 -0.93 10.02 9.34
C SER A 128 -1.49 11.07 8.37
N SER A 129 -1.28 12.34 8.71
CA SER A 129 -1.49 13.48 7.83
C SER A 129 -0.17 13.78 7.12
N TYR A 130 0.08 13.10 5.99
CA TYR A 130 1.25 13.40 5.18
C TYR A 130 0.99 14.69 4.39
N VAL A 131 1.66 15.75 4.82
CA VAL A 131 1.61 17.04 4.13
C VAL A 131 2.56 17.06 2.93
N ASP A 132 3.67 16.33 3.03
CA ASP A 132 4.72 16.21 2.01
C ASP A 132 5.50 14.88 2.18
N ASP A 133 6.43 14.62 1.25
CA ASP A 133 7.28 13.43 1.24
C ASP A 133 8.21 13.36 2.46
N ALA A 134 8.67 14.51 2.97
CA ALA A 134 9.54 14.56 4.14
C ALA A 134 8.80 14.09 5.40
N ALA A 135 7.54 14.48 5.58
CA ALA A 135 6.67 14.00 6.65
C ALA A 135 6.36 12.51 6.52
N ALA A 136 6.26 11.99 5.29
CA ALA A 136 6.05 10.56 5.04
C ALA A 136 7.31 9.71 5.30
N ALA A 137 8.48 10.24 4.95
CA ALA A 137 9.77 9.59 5.21
C ALA A 137 10.16 9.62 6.70
N ALA A 138 9.78 10.67 7.43
CA ALA A 138 10.09 10.86 8.85
C ALA A 138 9.19 10.04 9.80
N GLU A 139 8.21 9.30 9.28
CA GLU A 139 7.32 8.52 10.13
C GLU A 139 8.08 7.39 10.84
N ASP A 140 8.10 7.46 12.17
CA ASP A 140 8.75 6.47 13.04
C ASP A 140 7.79 5.29 13.27
N TRP A 141 7.99 4.23 12.49
CA TRP A 141 7.21 2.99 12.57
C TRP A 141 7.61 2.08 13.73
N THR A 142 8.61 2.46 14.54
CA THR A 142 9.11 1.63 15.65
C THR A 142 8.13 1.57 16.83
N ALA A 143 8.27 0.56 17.68
CA ALA A 143 7.49 0.43 18.91
C ALA A 143 7.56 1.67 19.83
N ARG A 144 8.66 2.45 19.78
CA ARG A 144 8.86 3.66 20.58
C ARG A 144 8.12 4.87 20.01
N GLY A 145 8.14 5.06 18.68
CA GLY A 145 7.30 6.06 18.01
C GLY A 145 5.81 5.85 18.30
N ARG A 146 5.38 4.59 18.41
CA ARG A 146 4.00 4.17 18.73
C ARG A 146 3.54 4.57 20.14
N LEU A 147 4.37 4.37 21.17
CA LEU A 147 4.05 4.78 22.55
C LEU A 147 3.85 6.30 22.65
N ARG A 148 4.70 7.06 21.95
CA ARG A 148 4.60 8.53 21.89
C ARG A 148 3.30 8.99 21.22
N ALA A 149 2.89 8.34 20.13
CA ALA A 149 1.64 8.67 19.44
C ALA A 149 0.38 8.29 20.24
N ALA A 150 0.41 7.17 20.97
CA ALA A 150 -0.69 6.75 21.86
C ALA A 150 -0.90 7.75 23.02
N TRP A 151 0.19 8.28 23.59
CA TRP A 151 0.12 9.32 24.62
C TRP A 151 -0.40 10.66 24.12
N GLN A 152 -0.42 10.91 22.80
CA GLN A 152 -0.96 12.14 22.21
C GLN A 152 -2.49 12.10 22.00
N GLY A 153 -3.19 11.04 22.44
CA GLY A 153 -4.66 11.02 22.52
C GLY A 153 -5.41 11.11 21.18
N LYS A 154 -4.76 10.82 20.04
CA LYS A 154 -5.40 10.88 18.71
C LYS A 154 -6.48 9.78 18.58
N ARG A 155 -7.69 10.15 18.16
CA ARG A 155 -8.80 9.21 17.89
C ARG A 155 -8.36 8.11 16.90
N GLU A 156 -8.75 6.87 17.18
CA GLU A 156 -8.56 5.72 16.28
C GLU A 156 -9.58 5.83 15.12
N LEU A 157 -9.11 6.07 13.89
CA LEU A 157 -9.97 6.22 12.71
C LEU A 157 -10.06 4.94 11.85
N GLY A 158 -9.46 3.85 12.33
CA GLY A 158 -9.27 2.62 11.56
C GLY A 158 -7.99 2.68 10.73
N ALA A 159 -7.76 1.63 9.93
CA ALA A 159 -6.59 1.57 9.06
C ALA A 159 -6.93 0.97 7.70
N ARG A 160 -6.09 1.27 6.71
CA ARG A 160 -6.16 0.76 5.34
C ARG A 160 -4.77 0.42 4.87
N MET A 161 -4.68 -0.69 4.16
CA MET A 161 -3.48 -1.12 3.46
C MET A 161 -3.84 -1.39 2.01
N LEU A 162 -2.99 -0.93 1.11
CA LEU A 162 -3.01 -1.26 -0.30
C LEU A 162 -1.60 -1.66 -0.69
N GLU A 163 -1.47 -2.85 -1.26
CA GLU A 163 -0.25 -3.34 -1.87
C GLU A 163 -0.53 -3.67 -3.33
N LEU A 164 0.32 -3.19 -4.22
CA LEU A 164 0.30 -3.49 -5.64
C LEU A 164 1.65 -4.08 -6.04
N ALA A 165 1.61 -5.19 -6.74
CA ALA A 165 2.77 -5.86 -7.31
C ALA A 165 2.62 -5.93 -8.83
N VAL A 166 3.70 -5.59 -9.55
CA VAL A 166 3.76 -5.67 -11.01
C VAL A 166 5.07 -6.30 -11.46
N TRP A 167 4.98 -7.24 -12.39
CA TRP A 167 6.14 -7.94 -12.95
C TRP A 167 6.54 -7.37 -14.32
N GLY A 168 7.84 -7.40 -14.61
CA GLY A 168 8.37 -7.28 -15.97
C GLY A 168 8.64 -5.85 -16.45
N HIS A 169 8.53 -4.84 -15.59
CA HIS A 169 9.14 -3.53 -15.86
C HIS A 169 10.60 -3.56 -15.40
N GLU A 170 11.53 -3.39 -16.33
CA GLU A 170 12.98 -3.33 -16.03
C GLU A 170 13.35 -2.01 -15.35
N ASP A 171 12.62 -0.94 -15.68
CA ASP A 171 12.90 0.41 -15.22
C ASP A 171 11.93 0.87 -14.11
N ASP A 172 12.49 1.47 -13.05
CA ASP A 172 11.75 1.94 -11.88
C ASP A 172 10.79 3.10 -12.25
N ALA A 173 11.16 3.95 -13.21
CA ALA A 173 10.33 5.08 -13.62
C ALA A 173 9.15 4.62 -14.50
N GLU A 174 9.36 3.64 -15.38
CA GLU A 174 8.29 3.00 -16.15
C GLU A 174 7.27 2.32 -15.23
N ALA A 175 7.76 1.54 -14.26
CA ALA A 175 6.93 0.88 -13.27
C ALA A 175 6.13 1.88 -12.42
N ARG A 176 6.76 3.00 -12.02
CA ARG A 176 6.08 4.07 -11.29
C ARG A 176 4.99 4.74 -12.14
N ALA A 177 5.26 5.02 -13.41
CA ALA A 177 4.26 5.60 -14.30
C ALA A 177 3.08 4.63 -14.50
N ALA A 178 3.33 3.31 -14.54
CA ALA A 178 2.31 2.29 -14.59
C ALA A 178 1.47 2.24 -13.31
N LEU A 179 2.11 2.32 -12.14
CA LEU A 179 1.43 2.44 -10.85
C LEU A 179 0.44 3.61 -10.82
N GLU A 180 0.86 4.80 -11.24
CA GLU A 180 0.00 5.99 -11.20
C GLU A 180 -1.26 5.81 -12.08
N ARG A 181 -1.11 5.18 -13.24
CA ARG A 181 -2.24 4.82 -14.12
C ARG A 181 -3.18 3.80 -13.48
N GLU A 182 -2.64 2.75 -12.87
CA GLU A 182 -3.47 1.73 -12.20
C GLU A 182 -4.19 2.30 -10.97
N LEU A 183 -3.50 3.10 -10.15
CA LEU A 183 -4.10 3.79 -9.01
C LEU A 183 -5.27 4.69 -9.44
N ALA A 184 -5.16 5.38 -10.59
CA ALA A 184 -6.24 6.20 -11.11
C ALA A 184 -7.51 5.41 -11.45
N LYS A 185 -7.35 4.13 -11.82
CA LYS A 185 -8.47 3.23 -12.10
C LYS A 185 -9.10 2.69 -10.82
N ILE A 186 -8.32 2.38 -9.78
CA ILE A 186 -8.82 1.63 -8.61
C ILE A 186 -9.12 2.49 -7.39
N VAL A 187 -8.45 3.65 -7.20
CA VAL A 187 -8.63 4.48 -6.01
C VAL A 187 -9.82 5.43 -6.17
N ARG A 188 -10.63 5.59 -5.12
CA ARG A 188 -11.77 6.52 -5.05
C ARG A 188 -11.72 7.34 -3.77
#